data_AF-A0A4U7EFL5-F1
#
_entry.id   AF-A0A4U7EFL5-F1
#
_cell.length_a   1.000
_cell.length_b   1.000
_cell.length_c   1.000
_cell.angle_alpha   90.00
_cell.angle_beta   90.00
_cell.angle_gamma   90.00
#
_symmetry.space_group_name_H-M   'P 1'
#
loop_
_entity.id
_entity.type
_entity.pdbx_description
1 polymer ?
#
loop_
_entity_poly.entity_id
_entity_poly.type
_entity_poly.pdbx_seq_one_letter_code
_entity_poly.pdbx_strand_id
1 'polypeptide(L)'
;LAWEVFDAGTPAYYPNVATEVGVHNRETPIGTEFIVPIDDDGVFLVGSPETDNLAEDERELILIVTQYLQTAIELVAQRHQLRTARDRIESERNQLERVMNTVPQLIFAKNTDGEFLLANEAVADAYGTTVSDMIGSTDADYT
;
A
#
# COMPACT_ATOMS: atom_id res chain seq x y z
N LEU A 1 -5.79 27.23 12.07
CA LEU A 1 -4.37 27.05 11.67
C LEU A 1 -4.18 25.71 10.95
N ALA A 2 -4.06 24.59 11.65
CA ALA A 2 -3.74 23.28 11.05
C ALA A 2 -4.61 22.88 9.84
N TRP A 3 -5.94 22.90 9.97
CA TRP A 3 -6.83 22.50 8.88
C TRP A 3 -6.92 23.51 7.74
N GLU A 4 -6.64 24.80 8.00
CA GLU A 4 -6.55 25.81 6.93
C GLU A 4 -5.31 25.55 6.06
N VAL A 5 -4.22 25.10 6.67
CA VAL A 5 -2.98 24.71 5.97
C VAL A 5 -3.17 23.41 5.19
N PHE A 6 -3.90 22.45 5.77
CA PHE A 6 -4.30 21.23 5.08
C PHE A 6 -5.09 21.57 3.80
N ASP A 7 -6.17 22.34 3.95
CA ASP A 7 -7.04 22.73 2.82
C ASP A 7 -6.30 23.57 1.77
N ALA A 8 -5.32 24.38 2.19
CA ALA A 8 -4.51 25.19 1.28
C ALA A 8 -3.44 24.37 0.53
N GLY A 9 -3.01 23.23 1.06
CA GLY A 9 -1.97 22.38 0.46
C GLY A 9 -0.56 23.00 0.44
N THR A 10 -0.33 24.10 1.19
CA THR A 10 0.98 24.78 1.26
C THR A 10 1.42 24.99 2.70
N PRO A 11 2.69 24.74 3.06
CA PRO A 11 3.18 24.93 4.42
C PRO A 11 3.00 26.37 4.93
N ALA A 12 2.75 26.52 6.23
CA ALA A 12 2.63 27.83 6.87
C ALA A 12 3.43 27.92 8.17
N TYR A 13 4.13 29.04 8.34
CA TYR A 13 4.91 29.35 9.53
C TYR A 13 4.25 30.46 10.34
N TYR A 14 4.03 30.19 11.63
CA TYR A 14 3.45 31.08 12.61
C TYR A 14 4.49 31.37 13.70
N PRO A 15 5.18 32.52 13.64
CA PRO A 15 6.19 32.89 14.65
C PRO A 15 5.55 33.18 16.02
N ASN A 16 4.27 33.51 16.07
CA ASN A 16 3.54 33.68 17.32
C ASN A 16 2.09 33.17 17.20
N VAL A 17 1.86 31.95 17.67
CA VAL A 17 0.57 31.28 17.61
C VAL A 17 -0.50 32.01 18.43
N ALA A 18 -0.13 32.64 19.54
CA ALA A 18 -1.08 33.36 20.40
C ALA A 18 -1.70 34.59 19.73
N THR A 19 -1.05 35.14 18.69
CA THR A 19 -1.57 36.29 17.93
C THR A 19 -2.49 35.89 16.78
N GLU A 20 -2.57 34.61 16.44
CA GLU A 20 -3.32 34.14 15.29
C GLU A 20 -4.82 34.00 15.57
N VAL A 21 -5.65 34.55 14.67
CA VAL A 21 -7.11 34.54 14.81
C VAL A 21 -7.67 33.12 14.76
N GLY A 22 -7.06 32.25 13.95
CA GLY A 22 -7.46 30.85 13.74
C GLY A 22 -6.93 29.86 14.78
N VAL A 23 -6.38 30.33 15.91
CA VAL A 23 -5.88 29.42 16.96
C VAL A 23 -7.04 28.68 17.63
N HIS A 24 -6.94 27.35 17.66
CA HIS A 24 -8.02 26.53 18.21
C HIS A 24 -8.07 26.58 19.73
N ASN A 25 -6.90 26.54 20.38
CA ASN A 25 -6.74 26.71 21.82
C ASN A 25 -5.87 27.94 22.12
N ARG A 26 -6.46 28.99 22.71
CA ARG A 26 -5.77 30.23 23.06
C ARG A 26 -4.85 30.12 24.28
N GLU A 27 -5.04 29.09 25.10
CA GLU A 27 -4.18 28.79 26.26
C GLU A 27 -3.07 27.79 25.88
N THR A 28 -2.85 27.55 24.59
CA THR A 28 -1.81 26.63 24.13
C THR A 28 -0.44 27.07 24.62
N PRO A 29 0.41 26.14 25.10
CA PRO A 29 1.79 26.45 25.44
C PRO A 29 2.67 26.65 24.20
N ILE A 30 2.14 26.47 22.99
CA ILE A 30 2.87 26.63 21.73
C ILE A 30 3.04 28.13 21.44
N GLY A 31 4.29 28.59 21.40
CA GLY A 31 4.66 29.95 21.01
C GLY A 31 4.84 30.08 19.50
N THR A 32 5.59 29.17 18.89
CA THR A 32 5.85 29.10 17.44
C THR A 32 5.30 27.80 16.87
N GLU A 33 4.78 27.83 15.65
CA GLU A 33 4.32 26.63 14.94
C GLU A 33 4.64 26.69 13.45
N PHE A 34 5.12 25.60 12.89
CA PHE A 34 5.27 25.35 11.47
C PHE A 34 4.43 24.14 11.10
N ILE A 35 3.50 24.36 10.18
CA ILE A 35 2.52 23.36 9.76
C ILE A 35 2.83 23.00 8.32
N VAL A 36 3.05 21.72 8.06
CA VAL A 36 3.35 21.18 6.72
C VAL A 36 2.25 20.17 6.35
N PRO A 37 1.54 20.34 5.23
CA PRO A 37 0.60 19.32 4.76
C PRO A 37 1.33 18.04 4.36
N ILE A 38 0.67 16.90 4.57
CA ILE A 38 1.09 15.56 4.16
C ILE A 38 0.07 15.09 3.12
N ASP A 39 0.07 15.73 1.94
CA ASP A 39 -0.93 15.54 0.88
C ASP A 39 -2.37 15.42 1.44
N ASP A 40 -3.11 14.39 1.02
CA ASP A 40 -4.47 14.09 1.49
C ASP A 40 -4.49 13.37 2.86
N ASP A 41 -3.33 12.99 3.41
CA ASP A 41 -3.21 12.19 4.64
C ASP A 41 -3.26 13.02 5.93
N GLY A 42 -2.95 14.32 5.86
CA GLY A 42 -3.11 15.23 7.00
C GLY A 42 -2.04 16.31 7.09
N VAL A 43 -1.60 16.62 8.31
CA VAL A 43 -0.60 17.68 8.57
C VAL A 43 0.47 17.21 9.55
N PHE A 44 1.70 17.67 9.33
CA PHE A 44 2.84 17.57 10.22
C PHE A 44 3.02 18.90 10.95
N LEU A 45 2.94 18.87 12.29
CA LEU A 45 3.04 20.05 13.15
C LEU A 45 4.38 20.04 13.86
N VAL A 46 5.14 21.13 13.72
CA VAL A 46 6.36 21.36 14.49
C VAL A 46 6.20 22.65 15.26
N GLY A 47 6.39 22.62 16.58
CA GLY A 47 6.21 23.79 17.41
C GLY A 47 7.24 23.93 18.53
N SER A 48 7.38 25.15 19.02
CA SER A 48 8.23 25.52 20.15
C SER A 48 7.40 26.36 21.13
N PRO A 49 7.63 26.28 22.45
CA PRO A 49 6.98 27.17 23.41
C PRO A 49 7.45 28.62 23.32
N GLU A 50 8.62 28.85 22.72
CA GLU A 50 9.15 30.20 22.48
C GLU A 50 8.59 30.75 21.16
N THR A 51 8.42 32.08 21.09
CA THR A 51 8.00 32.78 19.88
C THR A 51 9.18 33.00 18.94
N ASP A 52 8.92 32.97 17.63
CA ASP A 52 9.89 33.11 16.54
C ASP A 52 11.10 32.16 16.68
N ASN A 53 10.86 30.96 17.21
CA ASN A 53 11.89 29.98 17.55
C ASN A 53 11.82 28.77 16.61
N LEU A 54 11.99 29.04 15.33
CA LEU A 54 12.26 28.03 14.32
C LEU A 54 12.94 28.73 13.13
N ALA A 55 14.20 28.43 12.89
CA ALA A 55 14.98 29.06 11.83
C ALA A 55 14.59 28.53 10.44
N GLU A 56 15.05 29.20 9.40
CA GLU A 56 14.73 28.84 8.01
C GLU A 56 15.32 27.48 7.60
N ASP A 57 16.57 27.21 8.00
CA ASP A 57 17.24 25.93 7.76
C ASP A 57 16.55 24.77 8.49
N GLU A 58 16.05 25.00 9.72
CA GLU A 58 15.22 24.02 10.43
C GLU A 58 13.91 23.73 9.67
N ARG A 59 13.25 24.76 9.12
CA ARG A 59 12.05 24.58 8.28
C ARG A 59 12.36 23.81 7.00
N GLU A 60 13.49 24.08 6.34
CA GLU A 60 13.92 23.32 5.16
C GLU A 60 14.11 21.83 5.48
N LEU A 61 14.76 21.51 6.61
CA LEU A 61 14.91 20.12 7.06
C LEU A 61 13.55 19.46 7.33
N ILE A 62 12.63 20.18 7.95
CA ILE A 62 11.27 19.69 8.22
C ILE A 62 10.53 19.37 6.92
N LEU A 63 10.69 20.19 5.88
CA LEU A 63 10.11 19.91 4.56
C LEU A 63 10.67 18.62 3.95
N ILE A 64 11.98 18.39 4.05
CA ILE A 64 12.63 17.15 3.58
C ILE A 64 12.09 15.94 4.34
N VAL A 65 12.00 16.02 5.67
CA VAL A 65 11.46 14.93 6.50
C VAL A 65 10.00 14.66 6.15
N THR A 66 9.21 15.69 5.90
CA THR A 66 7.79 15.55 5.51
C THR A 66 7.65 14.87 4.15
N GLN A 67 8.49 15.24 3.18
CA GLN A 67 8.51 14.58 1.87
C GLN A 67 8.84 13.08 1.98
N TYR A 68 9.79 12.74 2.86
CA TYR A 68 10.12 11.34 3.13
C TYR A 68 8.97 10.61 3.83
N LEU A 69 8.28 11.26 4.77
CA LEU A 69 7.13 10.71 5.46
C LEU A 69 5.98 10.41 4.49
N GLN A 70 5.65 11.33 3.58
CA GLN A 70 4.66 11.13 2.52
C GLN A 70 4.97 9.86 1.70
N THR A 71 6.21 9.79 1.20
CA THR A 71 6.68 8.63 0.41
C THR A 71 6.56 7.32 1.20
N ALA A 72 6.87 7.34 2.51
CA ALA A 72 6.78 6.16 3.35
C ALA A 72 5.33 5.69 3.56
N ILE A 73 4.39 6.62 3.74
CA ILE A 73 2.96 6.33 3.87
C ILE A 73 2.43 5.68 2.59
N GLU A 74 2.67 6.30 1.45
CA GLU A 74 2.27 5.78 0.13
C GLU A 74 2.81 4.37 -0.12
N LEU A 75 4.09 4.14 0.19
CA LEU A 75 4.74 2.85 0.02
C LEU A 75 4.10 1.75 0.88
N VAL A 76 3.71 2.08 2.11
CA VAL A 76 3.02 1.14 3.00
C VAL A 76 1.64 0.81 2.45
N ALA A 77 0.89 1.81 1.99
CA ALA A 77 -0.43 1.61 1.37
C ALA A 77 -0.35 0.71 0.13
N GLN A 78 0.59 0.98 -0.78
CA GLN A 78 0.80 0.17 -1.98
C GLN A 78 1.19 -1.28 -1.65
N ARG A 79 2.09 -1.48 -0.68
CA ARG A 79 2.47 -2.82 -0.22
C ARG A 79 1.29 -3.58 0.37
N HIS A 80 0.41 -2.91 1.09
CA HIS A 80 -0.79 -3.52 1.62
C HIS A 80 -1.73 -3.97 0.49
N GLN A 81 -1.99 -3.11 -0.49
CA GLN A 81 -2.81 -3.43 -1.67
C GLN A 81 -2.26 -4.64 -2.44
N LEU A 82 -0.95 -4.69 -2.68
CA LEU A 82 -0.30 -5.82 -3.37
C LEU A 82 -0.47 -7.14 -2.61
N ARG A 83 -0.33 -7.12 -1.27
CA ARG A 83 -0.53 -8.31 -0.44
C ARG A 83 -1.98 -8.78 -0.50
N THR A 84 -2.94 -7.89 -0.32
CA THR A 84 -4.36 -8.24 -0.40
C THR A 84 -4.75 -8.78 -1.77
N ALA A 85 -4.24 -8.20 -2.86
CA ALA A 85 -4.47 -8.70 -4.21
C ALA A 85 -3.89 -10.11 -4.40
N ARG A 86 -2.68 -10.36 -3.88
CA ARG A 86 -2.04 -11.68 -3.93
C ARG A 86 -2.84 -12.72 -3.14
N ASP A 87 -3.23 -12.41 -1.90
CA ASP A 87 -3.99 -13.32 -1.04
C ASP A 87 -5.34 -13.67 -1.68
N ARG A 88 -5.96 -12.70 -2.36
CA ARG A 88 -7.20 -12.92 -3.12
C ARG A 88 -6.98 -13.88 -4.29
N ILE A 89 -5.95 -13.67 -5.09
CA ILE A 89 -5.60 -14.55 -6.22
C ILE A 89 -5.32 -15.98 -5.72
N GLU A 90 -4.54 -16.12 -4.64
CA GLU A 90 -4.26 -17.43 -4.03
C GLU A 90 -5.54 -18.10 -3.53
N SER A 91 -6.45 -17.34 -2.90
CA SER A 91 -7.75 -17.85 -2.45
C SER A 91 -8.65 -18.32 -3.61
N GLU A 92 -8.76 -17.51 -4.67
CA GLU A 92 -9.54 -17.83 -5.87
C GLU A 92 -8.97 -19.07 -6.58
N ARG A 93 -7.65 -19.19 -6.68
CA ARG A 93 -6.98 -20.39 -7.20
C ARG A 93 -7.31 -21.64 -6.38
N ASN A 94 -7.16 -21.56 -5.05
CA ASN A 94 -7.48 -22.68 -4.15
C ASN A 94 -8.95 -23.07 -4.20
N GLN A 95 -9.85 -22.12 -4.47
CA GLN A 95 -11.26 -22.40 -4.67
C GLN A 95 -11.50 -23.11 -6.02
N LEU A 96 -10.88 -22.65 -7.10
CA LEU A 96 -10.97 -23.28 -8.41
C LEU A 96 -10.46 -24.71 -8.38
N GLU A 97 -9.28 -24.95 -7.78
CA GLU A 97 -8.69 -26.29 -7.60
C GLU A 97 -9.67 -27.22 -6.86
N ARG A 98 -10.25 -26.75 -5.74
CA ARG A 98 -11.27 -27.53 -5.01
C ARG A 98 -12.48 -27.86 -5.87
N VAL A 99 -13.02 -26.90 -6.62
CA VAL A 99 -14.19 -27.11 -7.49
C VAL A 99 -13.87 -28.14 -8.58
N MET A 100 -12.74 -28.01 -9.27
CA MET A 100 -12.37 -28.94 -10.34
C MET A 100 -12.11 -30.36 -9.83
N ASN A 101 -11.60 -30.50 -8.60
CA ASN A 101 -11.39 -31.81 -7.96
C ASN A 101 -12.69 -32.42 -7.40
N THR A 102 -13.84 -31.72 -7.42
CA THR A 102 -15.12 -32.31 -7.01
C THR A 102 -15.76 -33.22 -8.06
N VAL A 103 -15.30 -33.16 -9.31
CA VAL A 103 -15.87 -33.92 -10.41
C VAL A 103 -14.88 -34.97 -10.94
N PRO A 104 -15.36 -36.15 -11.38
CA PRO A 104 -14.48 -37.21 -11.88
C PRO A 104 -14.05 -37.00 -13.34
N GLN A 105 -14.52 -35.93 -14.00
CA GLN A 105 -14.12 -35.61 -15.37
C GLN A 105 -12.67 -35.09 -15.41
N LEU A 106 -11.98 -35.42 -16.50
CA LEU A 106 -10.66 -34.89 -16.81
C LEU A 106 -10.78 -33.40 -17.17
N ILE A 107 -10.34 -32.50 -16.29
CA ILE A 107 -10.36 -31.05 -16.51
C ILE A 107 -8.93 -30.55 -16.65
N PHE A 108 -8.60 -29.97 -17.80
CA PHE A 108 -7.30 -29.36 -18.05
C PHE A 108 -7.39 -28.24 -19.07
N ALA A 109 -6.42 -27.33 -19.03
CA ALA A 109 -6.21 -26.29 -20.03
C ALA A 109 -4.75 -26.32 -20.50
N LYS A 110 -4.51 -25.96 -21.76
CA LYS A 110 -3.18 -25.94 -22.37
C LYS A 110 -2.89 -24.58 -23.02
N ASN A 111 -1.62 -24.20 -23.09
CA ASN A 111 -1.20 -23.03 -23.89
C ASN A 111 -1.08 -23.41 -25.38
N THR A 112 -0.64 -22.44 -26.20
CA THR A 112 -0.47 -22.63 -27.65
C THR A 112 0.62 -23.63 -28.01
N ASP A 113 1.57 -23.87 -27.11
CA ASP A 113 2.66 -24.82 -27.27
C ASP A 113 2.25 -26.24 -26.82
N GLY A 114 1.02 -26.41 -26.33
CA GLY A 114 0.47 -27.69 -25.86
C GLY A 114 0.81 -28.04 -24.41
N GLU A 115 1.49 -27.15 -23.70
CA GLU A 115 1.85 -27.34 -22.29
C GLU A 115 0.64 -27.17 -21.38
N PHE A 116 0.50 -27.99 -20.33
CA PHE A 116 -0.59 -27.86 -19.37
C PHE A 116 -0.45 -26.57 -18.55
N LEU A 117 -1.49 -25.72 -18.60
CA LEU A 117 -1.63 -24.53 -17.78
C LEU A 117 -2.41 -24.82 -16.48
N LEU A 118 -3.29 -25.81 -16.53
CA LEU A 118 -4.16 -26.22 -15.44
C LEU A 118 -4.53 -27.69 -15.63
N ALA A 119 -4.63 -28.45 -14.55
CA ALA A 119 -5.12 -29.82 -14.54
C ALA A 119 -5.75 -30.12 -13.16
N ASN A 120 -6.81 -30.93 -13.14
CA ASN A 120 -7.36 -31.49 -11.90
C ASN A 120 -6.73 -32.85 -11.57
N GLU A 121 -6.99 -33.36 -10.37
CA GLU A 121 -6.43 -34.64 -9.89
C GLU A 121 -6.80 -35.81 -10.80
N ALA A 122 -8.01 -35.81 -11.37
CA ALA A 122 -8.45 -36.88 -12.27
C ALA A 122 -7.56 -37.01 -13.52
N VAL A 123 -7.04 -35.89 -14.05
CA VAL A 123 -6.06 -35.92 -15.17
C VAL A 123 -4.73 -36.47 -14.69
N ALA A 124 -4.22 -35.98 -13.56
CA ALA A 124 -2.94 -36.45 -13.02
C ALA A 124 -2.96 -37.96 -12.77
N ASP A 125 -4.06 -38.49 -12.20
CA ASP A 125 -4.28 -39.91 -11.99
C ASP A 125 -4.30 -40.70 -13.30
N ALA A 126 -4.97 -40.17 -14.33
CA ALA A 126 -5.06 -40.82 -15.65
C ALA A 126 -3.69 -40.93 -16.35
N TYR A 127 -2.81 -39.96 -16.12
CA TYR A 127 -1.43 -39.93 -16.66
C TYR A 127 -0.41 -40.57 -15.69
N GLY A 128 -0.83 -41.01 -14.50
CA GLY A 128 0.06 -41.64 -13.51
C GLY A 128 1.10 -40.69 -12.91
N THR A 129 0.78 -39.42 -12.77
CA THR A 129 1.69 -38.35 -12.30
C THR A 129 1.01 -37.45 -11.27
N THR A 130 1.61 -36.30 -10.94
CA THR A 130 1.01 -35.28 -10.05
C THR A 130 0.65 -34.04 -10.84
N VAL A 131 -0.36 -33.28 -10.37
CA VAL A 131 -0.71 -31.99 -10.99
C VAL A 131 0.51 -31.05 -11.05
N SER A 132 1.34 -31.04 -10.01
CA SER A 132 2.55 -30.20 -9.97
C SER A 132 3.57 -30.55 -11.05
N ASP A 133 3.71 -31.84 -11.40
CA ASP A 133 4.62 -32.27 -12.45
C ASP A 133 4.03 -32.02 -13.84
N MET A 134 2.70 -32.03 -13.97
CA MET A 134 2.01 -31.76 -15.24
C MET A 134 2.11 -30.32 -15.70
N ILE A 135 2.06 -29.33 -14.79
CA ILE A 135 2.06 -27.92 -15.19
C ILE A 135 3.35 -27.55 -15.92
N GLY A 136 3.22 -27.03 -17.14
CA GLY A 136 4.34 -26.71 -18.03
C GLY A 136 4.84 -27.88 -18.88
N SER A 137 4.35 -29.10 -18.65
CA SER A 137 4.69 -30.28 -19.44
C SER A 137 3.68 -30.47 -20.58
N THR A 138 4.02 -31.28 -21.59
CA THR A 138 3.12 -31.65 -22.70
C THR A 138 2.59 -33.08 -22.53
N ASP A 139 1.58 -33.48 -23.31
CA ASP A 139 1.10 -34.88 -23.26
C ASP A 139 2.19 -35.89 -23.67
N ALA A 140 3.11 -35.46 -24.53
CA ALA A 140 4.18 -36.31 -25.07
C ALA A 140 5.19 -36.75 -24.00
N ASP A 141 5.29 -36.02 -22.88
CA ASP A 141 6.23 -36.30 -21.79
C ASP A 141 5.80 -37.48 -20.91
N TYR A 142 4.57 -37.97 -21.08
CA TYR A 142 3.97 -39.03 -20.25
C TYR A 142 3.56 -40.27 -21.06
N THR A 143 4.06 -40.39 -22.29
CA THR A 143 3.85 -41.55 -23.19
C THR A 143 4.90 -42.64 -23.00
#